data_AF-A0A2N7CCN5-F1
#
_entry.id   AF-A0A2N7CCN5-F1
#
_cell.length_a   1.000
_cell.length_b   1.000
_cell.length_c   1.000
_cell.angle_alpha   90.00
_cell.angle_beta   90.00
_cell.angle_gamma   90.00
#
_symmetry.space_group_name_H-M   'P 1'
#
loop_
_entity.id
_entity.type
_entity.pdbx_description
1 polymer ?
#
loop_
_entity_poly.entity_id
_entity_poly.type
_entity_poly.pdbx_seq_one_letter_code
_entity_poly.pdbx_strand_id
1 'polypeptide(L)'
;MKAHFASLTLDLIVNGNGRYIDQKCTPDMLSSVSDVILEMYENGQVTFTVRNIMESDELNSVMVEQFKKPPIDHPGAANEYDKVASQQVKALDQAGVLQEIDTTGRAKQYTVANANLLRYIATSERNALNFLIIYLTKVMQDSGLYPKFEKFFANPNKANFTDLKNDYCEFIIANTKIKGLTESRRIFTKVLNPLAFDRSSYGTKQGRLSTEPIQYQDLFYNRPNFRDLNKPKGMPRTTFLTQIPEETTTEVYHVNKAKKSIRRYHQGISEVNRFRELEASHVHHIFPQSDFPELSDTFENLILLTPGQHLTYAHPNGNTQTVSKSYQLVALLAKLDSIERSVFSQFDEFYSLSEFINVVNIGLDSGLLTDGMGVEEIRHKIAAAYI
;
A
#
# COMPACT_ATOMS: atom_id res chain seq x y z
N MET A 1 -14.83 -2.62 -3.76
CA MET A 1 -14.11 -2.33 -5.02
C MET A 1 -14.80 -2.88 -6.28
N LYS A 2 -15.11 -4.19 -6.38
CA LYS A 2 -15.75 -4.76 -7.59
C LYS A 2 -17.06 -4.06 -7.99
N ALA A 3 -17.92 -3.74 -7.03
CA ALA A 3 -19.17 -3.01 -7.28
C ALA A 3 -18.93 -1.60 -7.87
N HIS A 4 -17.89 -0.90 -7.43
CA HIS A 4 -17.50 0.42 -7.96
C HIS A 4 -17.12 0.34 -9.45
N PHE A 5 -16.34 -0.67 -9.84
CA PHE A 5 -15.96 -0.83 -11.25
C PHE A 5 -17.08 -1.40 -12.12
N ALA A 6 -18.04 -2.12 -11.55
CA ALA A 6 -19.20 -2.61 -12.30
C ALA A 6 -20.08 -1.48 -12.85
N SER A 7 -20.13 -0.33 -12.18
CA SER A 7 -20.87 0.85 -12.65
C SER A 7 -20.10 1.72 -13.65
N LEU A 8 -18.84 1.42 -13.94
CA LEU A 8 -17.99 2.20 -14.84
C LEU A 8 -17.78 1.50 -16.18
N THR A 9 -17.74 2.30 -17.26
CA THR A 9 -17.28 1.86 -18.59
C THR A 9 -15.89 2.43 -18.83
N LEU A 10 -14.88 1.56 -18.78
CA LEU A 10 -13.47 1.91 -18.91
C LEU A 10 -12.89 1.59 -20.29
N ASP A 11 -13.76 1.43 -21.30
CA ASP A 11 -13.37 1.13 -22.67
C ASP A 11 -12.57 2.27 -23.31
N LEU A 12 -11.31 1.97 -23.64
CA LEU A 12 -10.37 2.91 -24.25
C LEU A 12 -10.72 3.28 -25.69
N ILE A 13 -11.54 2.47 -26.38
CA ILE A 13 -12.07 2.79 -27.71
C ILE A 13 -13.09 3.93 -27.60
N VAL A 14 -13.95 3.88 -26.57
CA VAL A 14 -15.03 4.85 -26.36
C VAL A 14 -14.48 6.17 -25.82
N ASN A 15 -13.64 6.12 -24.77
CA ASN A 15 -13.15 7.34 -24.12
C ASN A 15 -11.84 7.90 -24.73
N GLY A 16 -11.10 7.11 -25.52
CA GLY A 16 -9.85 7.52 -26.16
C GLY A 16 -8.71 7.87 -25.18
N ASN A 17 -8.84 7.54 -23.89
CA ASN A 17 -7.92 7.96 -22.85
C ASN A 17 -6.65 7.08 -22.81
N GLY A 18 -5.62 7.50 -23.54
CA GLY A 18 -4.32 6.84 -23.52
C GLY A 18 -3.54 7.00 -22.20
N ARG A 19 -4.01 7.83 -21.27
CA ARG A 19 -3.35 8.15 -20.00
C ARG A 19 -4.11 7.56 -18.79
N TYR A 20 -4.85 6.47 -19.02
CA TYR A 20 -5.55 5.70 -17.99
C TYR A 20 -4.60 5.06 -16.95
N ILE A 21 -3.35 4.81 -17.33
CA ILE A 21 -2.22 4.50 -16.46
C ILE A 21 -0.93 4.93 -17.16
N ASP A 22 0.12 5.22 -16.39
CA ASP A 22 1.37 5.74 -16.93
C ASP A 22 2.60 5.25 -16.17
N GLN A 23 3.80 5.64 -16.62
CA GLN A 23 5.08 5.05 -16.18
C GLN A 23 5.29 5.07 -14.65
N LYS A 24 4.85 6.12 -13.95
CA LYS A 24 5.06 6.32 -12.51
C LYS A 24 3.96 5.69 -11.65
N CYS A 25 2.92 5.14 -12.25
CA CYS A 25 1.84 4.46 -11.54
C CYS A 25 2.27 3.05 -11.07
N THR A 26 3.20 3.00 -10.12
CA THR A 26 3.55 1.81 -9.35
C THR A 26 2.77 1.77 -8.04
N PRO A 27 2.60 0.60 -7.40
CA PRO A 27 1.76 0.51 -6.20
C PRO A 27 2.25 1.39 -5.03
N ASP A 28 3.56 1.45 -4.81
CA ASP A 28 4.20 2.31 -3.80
C ASP A 28 3.91 3.79 -4.06
N MET A 29 4.13 4.27 -5.28
CA MET A 29 3.90 5.67 -5.64
C MET A 29 2.42 6.02 -5.63
N LEU A 30 1.55 5.15 -6.15
CA LEU A 30 0.11 5.35 -6.15
C LEU A 30 -0.43 5.42 -4.72
N SER A 31 0.02 4.53 -3.84
CA SER A 31 -0.37 4.53 -2.43
C SER A 31 0.06 5.83 -1.73
N SER A 32 1.30 6.28 -1.93
CA SER A 32 1.80 7.50 -1.28
C SER A 32 1.12 8.77 -1.80
N VAL A 33 0.92 8.91 -3.11
CA VAL A 33 0.17 10.07 -3.66
C VAL A 33 -1.30 10.05 -3.23
N SER A 34 -1.92 8.86 -3.13
CA SER A 34 -3.28 8.75 -2.61
C SER A 34 -3.37 9.18 -1.15
N ASP A 35 -2.35 8.90 -0.33
CA ASP A 35 -2.29 9.35 1.06
C ASP A 35 -2.18 10.88 1.18
N VAL A 36 -1.36 11.51 0.32
CA VAL A 36 -1.26 12.98 0.23
C VAL A 36 -2.62 13.58 -0.11
N ILE A 37 -3.30 13.08 -1.15
CA ILE A 37 -4.61 13.58 -1.56
C ILE A 37 -5.66 13.38 -0.46
N LEU A 38 -5.63 12.21 0.20
CA LEU A 38 -6.54 11.91 1.30
C LEU A 38 -6.34 12.87 2.48
N GLU A 39 -5.10 13.19 2.83
CA GLU A 39 -4.78 14.14 3.88
C GLU A 39 -5.26 15.56 3.54
N MET A 40 -5.01 16.02 2.32
CA MET A 40 -5.55 17.31 1.85
C MET A 40 -7.08 17.34 2.00
N TYR A 41 -7.76 16.27 1.57
CA TYR A 41 -9.22 16.15 1.67
C TYR A 41 -9.72 16.15 3.12
N GLU A 42 -9.07 15.39 4.01
CA GLU A 42 -9.41 15.31 5.43
C GLU A 42 -9.15 16.65 6.17
N ASN A 43 -8.15 17.41 5.72
CA ASN A 43 -7.85 18.76 6.24
C ASN A 43 -8.76 19.85 5.65
N GLY A 44 -9.81 19.47 4.90
CA GLY A 44 -10.83 20.38 4.40
C GLY A 44 -10.55 20.93 3.00
N GLN A 45 -9.46 20.56 2.34
CA GLN A 45 -9.20 20.90 0.95
C GLN A 45 -9.95 19.94 0.01
N VAL A 46 -11.26 20.18 -0.13
CA VAL A 46 -12.18 19.35 -0.93
C VAL A 46 -11.87 19.39 -2.43
N THR A 47 -11.31 20.51 -2.91
CA THR A 47 -10.94 20.71 -4.31
C THR A 47 -9.46 21.06 -4.42
N PHE A 48 -8.78 20.44 -5.38
CA PHE A 48 -7.34 20.64 -5.57
C PHE A 48 -6.93 20.55 -7.04
N THR A 49 -5.74 21.06 -7.34
CA THR A 49 -5.06 20.89 -8.62
C THR A 49 -3.83 19.99 -8.44
N VAL A 50 -3.28 19.47 -9.54
CA VAL A 50 -1.98 18.75 -9.52
C VAL A 50 -0.90 19.59 -8.84
N ARG A 51 -0.90 20.92 -9.06
CA ARG A 51 0.06 21.84 -8.45
C ARG A 51 -0.04 21.85 -6.92
N ASN A 52 -1.26 21.80 -6.36
CA ASN A 52 -1.43 21.74 -4.92
C ASN A 52 -0.80 20.48 -4.32
N ILE A 53 -0.89 19.34 -5.01
CA ILE A 53 -0.22 18.10 -4.59
C ILE A 53 1.31 18.25 -4.72
N MET A 54 1.79 18.82 -5.83
CA MET A 54 3.22 19.03 -6.05
C MET A 54 3.87 19.88 -4.96
N GLU A 55 3.22 20.97 -4.57
CA GLU A 55 3.70 21.95 -3.60
C GLU A 55 3.41 21.54 -2.14
N SER A 56 2.85 20.35 -1.90
CA SER A 56 2.56 19.85 -0.56
C SER A 56 3.83 19.39 0.16
N ASP A 57 3.93 19.69 1.45
CA ASP A 57 5.03 19.24 2.31
C ASP A 57 5.02 17.71 2.43
N GLU A 58 3.83 17.11 2.39
CA GLU A 58 3.60 15.68 2.43
C GLU A 58 4.21 14.99 1.21
N LEU A 59 3.93 15.47 -0.01
CA LEU A 59 4.55 14.88 -1.21
C LEU A 59 6.06 15.11 -1.22
N ASN A 60 6.53 16.27 -0.76
CA ASN A 60 7.96 16.53 -0.67
C ASN A 60 8.66 15.53 0.28
N SER A 61 8.05 15.25 1.43
CA SER A 61 8.52 14.24 2.38
C SER A 61 8.54 12.84 1.77
N VAL A 62 7.47 12.44 1.06
CA VAL A 62 7.42 11.17 0.30
C VAL A 62 8.59 11.08 -0.68
N MET A 63 8.81 12.11 -1.48
CA MET A 63 9.82 12.12 -2.54
C MET A 63 11.25 12.04 -1.99
N VAL A 64 11.52 12.78 -0.92
CA VAL A 64 12.84 12.82 -0.27
C VAL A 64 13.08 11.55 0.55
N GLU A 65 12.15 11.18 1.42
CA GLU A 65 12.35 10.11 2.41
C GLU A 65 12.15 8.72 1.81
N GLN A 66 11.06 8.51 1.07
CA GLN A 66 10.73 7.20 0.51
C GLN A 66 11.49 6.96 -0.80
N PHE A 67 11.57 7.95 -1.68
CA PHE A 67 12.09 7.77 -3.04
C PHE A 67 13.50 8.33 -3.27
N LYS A 68 14.12 8.93 -2.24
CA LYS A 68 15.48 9.50 -2.27
C LYS A 68 15.68 10.47 -3.45
N LYS A 69 14.62 11.21 -3.78
CA LYS A 69 14.63 12.24 -4.83
C LYS A 69 14.96 13.59 -4.21
N PRO A 70 15.55 14.51 -4.99
CA PRO A 70 15.80 15.86 -4.50
C PRO A 70 14.46 16.56 -4.16
N PRO A 71 14.48 17.51 -3.21
CA PRO A 71 13.31 18.31 -2.85
C PRO A 71 12.81 19.15 -4.03
N ILE A 72 11.55 19.60 -3.97
CA ILE A 72 10.90 20.32 -5.08
C ILE A 72 11.59 21.62 -5.50
N ASP A 73 12.24 22.30 -4.55
CA ASP A 73 12.98 23.55 -4.77
C ASP A 73 14.31 23.35 -5.51
N HIS A 74 14.79 22.10 -5.60
CA HIS A 74 15.99 21.79 -6.36
C HIS A 74 15.76 22.05 -7.87
N PRO A 75 16.68 22.75 -8.54
CA PRO A 75 16.60 22.97 -9.98
C PRO A 75 16.39 21.66 -10.77
N GLY A 76 15.29 21.57 -11.50
CA GLY A 76 14.94 20.40 -12.32
C GLY A 76 14.09 19.31 -11.64
N ALA A 77 13.80 19.41 -10.33
CA ALA A 77 12.93 18.46 -9.64
C ALA A 77 11.45 18.58 -10.06
N ALA A 78 11.00 19.79 -10.40
CA ALA A 78 9.60 20.10 -10.74
C ALA A 78 9.01 19.15 -11.81
N ASN A 79 9.78 18.76 -12.82
CA ASN A 79 9.32 17.85 -13.88
C ASN A 79 9.08 16.42 -13.38
N GLU A 80 9.82 15.96 -12.38
CA GLU A 80 9.60 14.64 -11.77
C GLU A 80 8.38 14.69 -10.85
N TYR A 81 8.23 15.75 -10.05
CA TYR A 81 7.06 15.96 -9.20
C TYR A 81 5.76 16.06 -10.03
N ASP A 82 5.78 16.79 -11.14
CA ASP A 82 4.63 16.87 -12.06
C ASP A 82 4.24 15.48 -12.59
N LYS A 83 5.21 14.65 -12.96
CA LYS A 83 4.94 13.28 -13.40
C LYS A 83 4.39 12.41 -12.28
N VAL A 84 4.94 12.53 -11.07
CA VAL A 84 4.52 11.78 -9.88
C VAL A 84 3.14 12.22 -9.38
N ALA A 85 2.74 13.47 -9.55
CA ALA A 85 1.40 13.90 -9.16
C ALA A 85 0.41 13.63 -10.30
N SER A 86 0.71 14.08 -11.51
CA SER A 86 -0.25 14.09 -12.61
C SER A 86 -0.63 12.71 -13.14
N GLN A 87 0.29 11.74 -13.15
CA GLN A 87 0.00 10.41 -13.68
C GLN A 87 -0.96 9.64 -12.75
N GLN A 88 -0.79 9.80 -11.45
CA GLN A 88 -1.58 9.19 -10.39
C GLN A 88 -2.96 9.80 -10.36
N VAL A 89 -3.06 11.14 -10.39
CA VAL A 89 -4.34 11.85 -10.48
C VAL A 89 -5.15 11.40 -11.69
N LYS A 90 -4.54 11.29 -12.88
CA LYS A 90 -5.23 10.83 -14.09
C LYS A 90 -5.70 9.38 -13.99
N ALA A 91 -4.90 8.49 -13.40
CA ALA A 91 -5.30 7.11 -13.19
C ALA A 91 -6.47 6.99 -12.19
N LEU A 92 -6.43 7.77 -11.11
CA LEU A 92 -7.49 7.81 -10.11
C LEU A 92 -8.78 8.45 -10.63
N ASP A 93 -8.69 9.48 -11.47
CA ASP A 93 -9.83 10.10 -12.16
C ASP A 93 -10.49 9.13 -13.15
N GLN A 94 -9.70 8.48 -14.01
CA GLN A 94 -10.20 7.43 -14.91
C GLN A 94 -10.86 6.27 -14.14
N ALA A 95 -10.33 5.94 -12.97
CA ALA A 95 -10.90 4.91 -12.09
C ALA A 95 -12.14 5.38 -11.32
N GLY A 96 -12.58 6.63 -11.45
CA GLY A 96 -13.70 7.22 -10.70
C GLY A 96 -13.45 7.35 -9.20
N VAL A 97 -12.18 7.33 -8.77
CA VAL A 97 -11.79 7.62 -7.37
C VAL A 97 -11.74 9.13 -7.16
N LEU A 98 -11.21 9.84 -8.14
CA LEU A 98 -11.30 11.29 -8.27
C LEU A 98 -12.29 11.65 -9.37
N GLN A 99 -12.68 12.91 -9.39
CA GLN A 99 -13.49 13.49 -10.46
C GLN A 99 -12.90 14.84 -10.83
N GLU A 100 -12.54 15.00 -12.10
CA GLU A 100 -12.28 16.31 -12.71
C GLU A 100 -13.56 17.17 -12.66
N ILE A 101 -13.43 18.40 -12.18
CA ILE A 101 -14.52 19.39 -12.13
C ILE A 101 -14.23 20.57 -13.07
N ASP A 102 -15.27 21.36 -13.36
CA ASP A 102 -15.17 22.51 -14.27
C ASP A 102 -14.01 23.43 -13.90
N THR A 103 -13.20 23.76 -14.90
CA THR A 103 -11.95 24.49 -14.72
C THR A 103 -12.19 25.97 -14.48
N THR A 104 -11.63 26.53 -13.39
CA THR A 104 -11.36 27.97 -13.35
C THR A 104 -10.03 28.26 -14.04
N GLY A 105 -10.08 28.66 -15.32
CA GLY A 105 -8.90 29.00 -16.11
C GLY A 105 -8.20 27.79 -16.74
N ARG A 106 -6.86 27.76 -16.74
CA ARG A 106 -6.06 26.74 -17.47
C ARG A 106 -5.79 25.45 -16.69
N ALA A 107 -5.94 25.47 -15.36
CA ALA A 107 -5.61 24.32 -14.51
C ALA A 107 -6.85 23.45 -14.28
N LYS A 108 -6.70 22.14 -14.51
CA LYS A 108 -7.71 21.15 -14.17
C LYS A 108 -7.84 21.05 -12.65
N GLN A 109 -9.07 21.11 -12.16
CA GLN A 109 -9.40 20.90 -10.76
C GLN A 109 -10.01 19.52 -10.58
N TYR A 110 -9.77 18.93 -9.41
CA TYR A 110 -10.27 17.62 -9.05
C TYR A 110 -10.88 17.66 -7.65
N THR A 111 -11.81 16.75 -7.40
CA THR A 111 -12.34 16.44 -6.07
C THR A 111 -12.35 14.93 -5.85
N VAL A 112 -12.50 14.51 -4.60
CA VAL A 112 -12.58 13.09 -4.23
C VAL A 112 -14.01 12.59 -4.47
N ALA A 113 -14.16 11.67 -5.43
CA ALA A 113 -15.46 11.08 -5.78
C ALA A 113 -15.77 9.82 -4.94
N ASN A 114 -14.74 9.06 -4.58
CA ASN A 114 -14.88 7.86 -3.74
C ASN A 114 -13.82 7.85 -2.63
N ALA A 115 -14.15 8.48 -1.50
CA ALA A 115 -13.25 8.60 -0.35
C ALA A 115 -12.88 7.25 0.28
N ASN A 116 -13.81 6.27 0.27
CA ASN A 116 -13.54 4.93 0.81
C ASN A 116 -12.49 4.20 -0.03
N LEU A 117 -12.61 4.28 -1.36
CA LEU A 117 -11.63 3.66 -2.26
C LEU A 117 -10.29 4.40 -2.24
N LEU A 118 -10.29 5.73 -2.16
CA LEU A 118 -9.07 6.51 -1.96
C LEU A 118 -8.34 6.11 -0.67
N ARG A 119 -9.08 5.98 0.44
CA ARG A 119 -8.55 5.51 1.73
C ARG A 119 -7.97 4.11 1.63
N TYR A 120 -8.68 3.19 0.97
CA TYR A 120 -8.17 1.83 0.74
C TYR A 120 -6.82 1.83 0.02
N ILE A 121 -6.69 2.60 -1.07
CA ILE A 121 -5.44 2.71 -1.85
C ILE A 121 -4.31 3.36 -1.03
N ALA A 122 -4.64 4.42 -0.29
CA ALA A 122 -3.68 5.13 0.57
C ALA A 122 -3.13 4.27 1.71
N THR A 123 -3.86 3.25 2.13
CA THR A 123 -3.55 2.44 3.32
C THR A 123 -2.23 1.68 3.18
N SER A 124 -2.00 0.98 2.06
CA SER A 124 -0.80 0.16 1.86
C SER A 124 -0.45 -0.02 0.38
N GLU A 125 0.81 -0.37 0.10
CA GLU A 125 1.21 -0.73 -1.27
C GLU A 125 0.47 -1.96 -1.79
N ARG A 126 0.13 -2.91 -0.90
CA ARG A 126 -0.60 -4.13 -1.26
C ARG A 126 -2.02 -3.81 -1.69
N ASN A 127 -2.69 -2.88 -1.00
CA ASN A 127 -4.03 -2.41 -1.36
C ASN A 127 -3.99 -1.65 -2.70
N ALA A 128 -2.99 -0.79 -2.90
CA ALA A 128 -2.78 -0.11 -4.18
C ALA A 128 -2.51 -1.10 -5.33
N LEU A 129 -1.77 -2.18 -5.07
CA LEU A 129 -1.55 -3.25 -6.06
C LEU A 129 -2.86 -4.00 -6.37
N ASN A 130 -3.61 -4.41 -5.35
CA ASN A 130 -4.91 -5.07 -5.55
C ASN A 130 -5.87 -4.18 -6.36
N PHE A 131 -5.91 -2.89 -6.04
CA PHE A 131 -6.62 -1.89 -6.83
C PHE A 131 -6.17 -1.87 -8.29
N LEU A 132 -4.86 -1.79 -8.55
CA LEU A 132 -4.33 -1.78 -9.91
C LEU A 132 -4.68 -3.06 -10.67
N ILE A 133 -4.59 -4.24 -10.05
CA ILE A 133 -4.94 -5.52 -10.68
C ILE A 133 -6.40 -5.52 -11.13
N ILE A 134 -7.32 -5.12 -10.24
CA ILE A 134 -8.76 -5.10 -10.53
C ILE A 134 -9.09 -4.03 -11.59
N TYR A 135 -8.54 -2.81 -11.41
CA TYR A 135 -8.73 -1.69 -12.33
C TYR A 135 -8.25 -2.04 -13.75
N LEU A 136 -7.01 -2.51 -13.87
CA LEU A 136 -6.39 -2.82 -15.17
C LEU A 136 -7.05 -4.01 -15.85
N THR A 137 -7.47 -5.03 -15.07
CA THR A 137 -8.28 -6.14 -15.60
C THR A 137 -9.56 -5.60 -16.23
N LYS A 138 -10.28 -4.71 -15.53
CA LYS A 138 -11.52 -4.10 -16.05
C LYS A 138 -11.27 -3.28 -17.32
N VAL A 139 -10.24 -2.43 -17.35
CA VAL A 139 -9.89 -1.63 -18.53
C VAL A 139 -9.62 -2.55 -19.74
N MET A 140 -8.83 -3.61 -19.54
CA MET A 140 -8.49 -4.55 -20.62
C MET A 140 -9.69 -5.38 -21.08
N GLN A 141 -10.61 -5.72 -20.18
CA GLN A 141 -11.85 -6.43 -20.50
C GLN A 141 -12.81 -5.54 -21.30
N ASP A 142 -13.09 -4.34 -20.80
CA ASP A 142 -13.97 -3.37 -21.47
C ASP A 142 -13.44 -2.99 -22.86
N SER A 143 -12.12 -2.90 -23.01
CA SER A 143 -11.46 -2.57 -24.27
C SER A 143 -11.31 -3.76 -25.23
N GLY A 144 -11.78 -4.95 -24.86
CA GLY A 144 -11.68 -6.18 -25.67
C GLY A 144 -10.26 -6.75 -25.84
N LEU A 145 -9.29 -6.29 -25.07
CA LEU A 145 -7.89 -6.72 -25.14
C LEU A 145 -7.57 -7.92 -24.26
N TYR A 146 -8.34 -8.16 -23.20
CA TYR A 146 -8.04 -9.19 -22.20
C TYR A 146 -7.82 -10.61 -22.77
N PRO A 147 -8.54 -11.08 -23.81
CA PRO A 147 -8.26 -12.39 -24.40
C PRO A 147 -6.83 -12.57 -24.90
N LYS A 148 -6.14 -11.49 -25.31
CA LYS A 148 -4.73 -11.53 -25.70
C LYS A 148 -3.82 -11.77 -24.51
N PHE A 149 -4.15 -11.18 -23.35
CA PHE A 149 -3.46 -11.43 -22.10
C PHE A 149 -3.67 -12.89 -21.67
N GLU A 150 -4.89 -13.42 -21.75
CA GLU A 150 -5.18 -14.82 -21.43
C GLU A 150 -4.40 -15.80 -22.30
N LYS A 151 -4.32 -15.55 -23.62
CA LYS A 151 -3.49 -16.33 -24.54
C LYS A 151 -2.02 -16.37 -24.09
N PHE A 152 -1.48 -15.22 -23.68
CA PHE A 152 -0.10 -15.16 -23.18
C PHE A 152 0.06 -15.92 -21.86
N PHE A 153 -0.82 -15.71 -20.89
CA PHE A 153 -0.73 -16.36 -19.58
C PHE A 153 -0.91 -17.88 -19.64
N ALA A 154 -1.68 -18.39 -20.61
CA ALA A 154 -1.82 -19.82 -20.84
C ALA A 154 -0.52 -20.49 -21.37
N ASN A 155 0.34 -19.74 -22.07
CA ASN A 155 1.61 -20.24 -22.60
C ASN A 155 2.64 -19.10 -22.69
N PRO A 156 3.27 -18.72 -21.57
CA PRO A 156 4.15 -17.56 -21.48
C PRO A 156 5.52 -17.87 -22.12
N ASN A 157 5.61 -17.67 -23.43
CA ASN A 157 6.86 -17.81 -24.19
C ASN A 157 7.19 -16.53 -24.97
N LYS A 158 8.39 -16.48 -25.55
CA LYS A 158 8.90 -15.28 -26.24
C LYS A 158 8.01 -14.85 -27.41
N ALA A 159 7.44 -15.79 -28.16
CA ALA A 159 6.56 -15.48 -29.29
C ALA A 159 5.24 -14.85 -28.80
N ASN A 160 4.56 -15.52 -27.86
CA ASN A 160 3.30 -15.01 -27.28
C ASN A 160 3.48 -13.68 -26.55
N PHE A 161 4.63 -13.44 -25.92
CA PHE A 161 4.97 -12.15 -25.32
C PHE A 161 5.08 -11.05 -26.38
N THR A 162 5.78 -11.33 -27.48
CA THR A 162 5.93 -10.39 -28.60
C THR A 162 4.59 -10.09 -29.24
N ASP A 163 3.76 -11.11 -29.48
CA ASP A 163 2.39 -10.96 -29.99
C ASP A 163 1.57 -10.01 -29.09
N LEU A 164 1.49 -10.32 -27.79
CA LEU A 164 0.74 -9.50 -26.83
C LEU A 164 1.23 -8.05 -26.80
N LYS A 165 2.55 -7.85 -26.78
CA LYS A 165 3.16 -6.51 -26.75
C LYS A 165 2.83 -5.72 -28.01
N ASN A 166 2.85 -6.35 -29.18
CA ASN A 166 2.54 -5.69 -30.44
C ASN A 166 1.05 -5.37 -30.53
N ASP A 167 0.18 -6.36 -30.27
CA ASP A 167 -1.28 -6.20 -30.25
C ASP A 167 -1.69 -5.03 -29.33
N TYR A 168 -1.12 -4.99 -28.12
CA TYR A 168 -1.36 -3.91 -27.16
C TYR A 168 -0.90 -2.55 -27.69
N CYS A 169 0.33 -2.46 -28.22
CA CYS A 169 0.88 -1.20 -28.72
C CYS A 169 0.08 -0.66 -29.92
N GLU A 170 -0.29 -1.53 -30.86
CA GLU A 170 -1.11 -1.18 -32.03
C GLU A 170 -2.49 -0.70 -31.58
N PHE A 171 -3.13 -1.41 -30.65
CA PHE A 171 -4.41 -1.00 -30.08
C PHE A 171 -4.36 0.41 -29.47
N ILE A 172 -3.36 0.68 -28.63
CA ILE A 172 -3.22 1.99 -27.97
C ILE A 172 -3.02 3.11 -29.00
N ILE A 173 -2.22 2.87 -30.05
CA ILE A 173 -1.94 3.86 -31.10
C ILE A 173 -3.18 4.17 -31.94
N ALA A 174 -3.95 3.12 -32.26
CA ALA A 174 -5.17 3.23 -33.05
C ALA A 174 -6.28 3.98 -32.28
N ASN A 175 -6.48 3.64 -31.00
CA ASN A 175 -7.69 4.04 -30.27
C ASN A 175 -7.48 5.22 -29.31
N THR A 176 -6.25 5.69 -29.09
CA THR A 176 -5.97 6.78 -28.13
C THR A 176 -5.18 7.93 -28.73
N LYS A 177 -4.99 8.99 -27.92
CA LYS A 177 -4.13 10.15 -28.28
C LYS A 177 -2.62 9.82 -28.29
N ILE A 178 -2.20 8.67 -27.78
CA ILE A 178 -0.78 8.25 -27.83
C ILE A 178 -0.48 7.74 -29.23
N LYS A 179 0.53 8.31 -29.91
CA LYS A 179 0.89 7.93 -31.29
C LYS A 179 2.23 7.21 -31.45
N GLY A 180 3.02 7.10 -30.37
CA GLY A 180 4.37 6.53 -30.41
C GLY A 180 4.49 5.20 -29.67
N LEU A 181 5.35 4.31 -30.19
CA LEU A 181 5.66 3.02 -29.56
C LEU A 181 6.38 3.15 -28.22
N THR A 182 7.17 4.20 -28.02
CA THR A 182 7.96 4.38 -26.80
C THR A 182 7.06 4.50 -25.57
N GLU A 183 6.05 5.36 -25.65
CA GLU A 183 5.12 5.60 -24.54
C GLU A 183 4.19 4.41 -24.32
N SER A 184 3.64 3.82 -25.39
CA SER A 184 2.78 2.63 -25.26
C SER A 184 3.52 1.44 -24.64
N ARG A 185 4.81 1.24 -24.96
CA ARG A 185 5.65 0.19 -24.35
C ARG A 185 5.94 0.44 -22.86
N ARG A 186 6.08 1.71 -22.44
CA ARG A 186 6.24 2.06 -21.02
C ARG A 186 4.97 1.74 -20.23
N ILE A 187 3.81 2.10 -20.78
CA ILE A 187 2.50 1.80 -20.19
C ILE A 187 2.28 0.27 -20.15
N PHE A 188 2.60 -0.45 -21.24
CA PHE A 188 2.45 -1.90 -21.32
C PHE A 188 3.10 -2.64 -20.13
N THR A 189 4.28 -2.19 -19.69
CA THR A 189 4.95 -2.78 -18.53
C THR A 189 4.15 -2.61 -17.24
N LYS A 190 3.50 -1.45 -17.06
CA LYS A 190 2.69 -1.13 -15.90
C LYS A 190 1.32 -1.80 -15.93
N VAL A 191 0.89 -2.30 -17.09
CA VAL A 191 -0.30 -3.14 -17.24
C VAL A 191 0.04 -4.61 -17.04
N LEU A 192 1.03 -5.12 -17.76
CA LEU A 192 1.34 -6.55 -17.78
C LEU A 192 1.85 -7.05 -16.43
N ASN A 193 2.77 -6.34 -15.77
CA ASN A 193 3.43 -6.87 -14.59
C ASN A 193 2.49 -7.06 -13.38
N PRO A 194 1.58 -6.13 -13.04
CA PRO A 194 0.57 -6.36 -12.00
C PRO A 194 -0.31 -7.58 -12.30
N LEU A 195 -0.79 -7.73 -13.54
CA LEU A 195 -1.62 -8.87 -13.95
C LEU A 195 -0.84 -10.20 -13.97
N ALA A 196 0.45 -10.14 -14.30
CA ALA A 196 1.32 -11.32 -14.26
C ALA A 196 1.60 -11.76 -12.82
N PHE A 197 1.81 -10.83 -11.90
CA PHE A 197 1.97 -11.12 -10.47
C PHE A 197 0.74 -11.83 -9.90
N ASP A 198 -0.46 -11.31 -10.16
CA ASP A 198 -1.73 -11.90 -9.72
C ASP A 198 -1.89 -13.37 -10.18
N ARG A 199 -1.37 -13.68 -11.37
CA ARG A 199 -1.40 -15.03 -11.96
C ARG A 199 -0.18 -15.89 -11.66
N SER A 200 0.76 -15.42 -10.83
CA SER A 200 2.05 -16.11 -10.62
C SER A 200 2.78 -16.44 -11.93
N SER A 201 2.69 -15.54 -12.92
CA SER A 201 3.19 -15.72 -14.28
C SER A 201 4.36 -14.81 -14.62
N TYR A 202 5.00 -15.08 -15.76
CA TYR A 202 6.01 -14.24 -16.38
C TYR A 202 5.40 -12.92 -16.89
N GLY A 203 6.22 -11.87 -16.91
CA GLY A 203 5.85 -10.53 -17.38
C GLY A 203 6.97 -9.91 -18.20
N THR A 204 7.28 -8.63 -17.99
CA THR A 204 8.35 -7.91 -18.69
C THR A 204 9.37 -7.30 -17.74
N LYS A 205 10.66 -7.55 -18.02
CA LYS A 205 11.81 -6.86 -17.40
C LYS A 205 12.64 -6.25 -18.53
N GLN A 206 12.97 -4.96 -18.44
CA GLN A 206 13.71 -4.20 -19.47
C GLN A 206 13.13 -4.34 -20.90
N GLY A 207 11.80 -4.50 -21.00
CA GLY A 207 11.09 -4.63 -22.27
C GLY A 207 11.16 -6.00 -22.94
N ARG A 208 11.71 -7.02 -22.26
CA ARG A 208 11.78 -8.42 -22.69
C ARG A 208 10.99 -9.29 -21.71
N LEU A 209 10.57 -10.47 -22.17
CA LEU A 209 9.97 -11.48 -21.30
C LEU A 209 10.87 -11.74 -20.08
N SER A 210 10.30 -11.75 -18.88
CA SER A 210 11.04 -12.08 -17.66
C SER A 210 11.54 -13.53 -17.69
N THR A 211 12.65 -13.79 -17.01
CA THR A 211 13.22 -15.15 -16.88
C THR A 211 12.54 -15.98 -15.79
N GLU A 212 11.76 -15.32 -14.94
CA GLU A 212 11.06 -15.88 -13.79
C GLU A 212 9.68 -15.18 -13.65
N PRO A 213 8.73 -15.79 -12.93
CA PRO A 213 7.48 -15.11 -12.56
C PRO A 213 7.72 -13.79 -11.85
N ILE A 214 6.89 -12.79 -12.16
CA ILE A 214 7.00 -11.46 -11.55
C ILE A 214 6.81 -11.56 -10.05
N GLN A 215 7.77 -11.04 -9.29
CA GLN A 215 7.72 -10.99 -7.83
C GLN A 215 7.15 -9.65 -7.35
N TYR A 216 6.67 -9.59 -6.10
CA TYR A 216 6.08 -8.38 -5.52
C TYR A 216 7.03 -7.16 -5.63
N GLN A 217 8.30 -7.35 -5.30
CA GLN A 217 9.35 -6.34 -5.41
C GLN A 217 9.63 -5.82 -6.83
N ASP A 218 9.26 -6.58 -7.88
CA ASP A 218 9.44 -6.15 -9.27
C ASP A 218 8.44 -5.07 -9.70
N LEU A 219 7.41 -4.81 -8.88
CA LEU A 219 6.31 -3.88 -9.18
C LEU A 219 6.57 -2.46 -8.66
N PHE A 220 7.47 -2.31 -7.69
CA PHE A 220 7.72 -1.06 -7.00
C PHE A 220 8.72 -0.16 -7.74
N TYR A 221 8.59 1.14 -7.51
CA TYR A 221 9.54 2.13 -8.00
C TYR A 221 10.81 2.12 -7.16
N ASN A 222 10.69 1.99 -5.84
CA ASN A 222 11.81 1.76 -4.95
C ASN A 222 11.77 0.32 -4.42
N ARG A 223 12.92 -0.37 -4.42
CA ARG A 223 13.00 -1.72 -3.84
C ARG A 223 13.38 -1.58 -2.36
N PRO A 224 12.48 -1.91 -1.41
CA PRO A 224 12.87 -1.95 0.00
C PRO A 224 13.91 -3.05 0.19
N ASN A 225 15.02 -2.76 0.87
CA ASN A 225 16.14 -3.70 1.03
C ASN A 225 16.11 -4.50 2.35
N PHE A 226 15.20 -4.22 3.29
CA PHE A 226 15.24 -4.82 4.64
C PHE A 226 13.97 -5.59 5.05
N ARG A 227 12.80 -5.36 4.43
CA ARG A 227 11.53 -6.08 4.74
C ARG A 227 11.65 -7.60 4.53
N ASP A 228 12.60 -8.04 3.70
CA ASP A 228 12.85 -9.45 3.44
C ASP A 228 13.86 -10.08 4.43
N LEU A 229 14.30 -9.34 5.46
CA LEU A 229 15.21 -9.84 6.50
C LEU A 229 14.44 -10.70 7.51
N ASN A 230 14.33 -11.99 7.22
CA ASN A 230 13.91 -12.97 8.22
C ASN A 230 15.12 -13.40 9.06
N LYS A 231 14.99 -13.35 10.39
CA LYS A 231 15.96 -13.94 11.32
C LYS A 231 16.15 -15.43 10.97
N PRO A 232 17.37 -15.89 10.64
CA PRO A 232 17.62 -17.30 10.35
C PRO A 232 17.33 -18.19 11.57
N LYS A 233 16.75 -19.38 11.33
CA LYS A 233 16.49 -20.36 12.40
C LYS A 233 17.81 -20.76 13.08
N GLY A 234 17.85 -20.62 14.41
CA GLY A 234 19.03 -20.95 15.23
C GLY A 234 20.01 -19.80 15.47
N MET A 235 19.80 -18.63 14.87
CA MET A 235 20.60 -17.43 15.17
C MET A 235 20.07 -16.71 16.42
N PRO A 236 20.92 -16.33 17.39
CA PRO A 236 20.52 -15.45 18.49
C PRO A 236 20.04 -14.09 17.99
N ARG A 237 18.97 -13.56 18.60
CA ARG A 237 18.36 -12.30 18.14
C ARG A 237 19.30 -11.10 18.26
N THR A 238 20.13 -11.04 19.30
CA THR A 238 21.17 -10.01 19.46
C THR A 238 22.15 -9.98 18.29
N THR A 239 22.55 -11.15 17.78
CA THR A 239 23.42 -11.26 16.61
C THR A 239 22.70 -10.83 15.33
N PHE A 240 21.44 -11.21 15.16
CA PHE A 240 20.64 -10.77 14.02
C PHE A 240 20.52 -9.24 13.97
N LEU A 241 20.21 -8.59 15.09
CA LEU A 241 20.08 -7.12 15.17
C LEU A 241 21.37 -6.38 14.76
N THR A 242 22.56 -6.94 15.05
CA THR A 242 23.83 -6.33 14.60
C THR A 242 24.06 -6.38 13.09
N GLN A 243 23.31 -7.23 12.38
CA GLN A 243 23.39 -7.36 10.92
C GLN A 243 22.35 -6.50 10.20
N ILE A 244 21.39 -5.93 10.93
CA ILE A 244 20.37 -5.05 10.37
C ILE A 244 21.02 -3.69 10.09
N PRO A 245 20.92 -3.16 8.86
CA PRO A 245 21.38 -1.82 8.56
C PRO A 245 20.72 -0.78 9.48
N GLU A 246 21.41 0.34 9.73
CA GLU A 246 20.77 1.46 10.41
C GLU A 246 19.49 1.90 9.71
N GLU A 247 18.53 2.39 10.51
CA GLU A 247 17.22 2.78 10.02
C GLU A 247 17.33 3.76 8.86
N THR A 248 16.84 3.36 7.69
CA THR A 248 16.84 4.25 6.54
C THR A 248 15.69 5.24 6.64
N THR A 249 15.88 6.42 6.08
CA THR A 249 14.81 7.41 5.97
C THR A 249 13.54 6.88 5.25
N THR A 250 13.66 5.80 4.46
CA THR A 250 12.52 5.11 3.84
C THR A 250 11.76 4.25 4.85
N GLU A 251 12.44 3.59 5.77
CA GLU A 251 11.83 2.84 6.88
C GLU A 251 11.01 3.75 7.78
N VAL A 252 11.60 4.87 8.19
CA VAL A 252 10.92 5.88 9.01
C VAL A 252 9.62 6.33 8.35
N TYR A 253 9.65 6.57 7.03
CA TYR A 253 8.46 6.92 6.26
C TYR A 253 7.37 5.84 6.34
N HIS A 254 7.71 4.56 6.13
CA HIS A 254 6.74 3.46 6.16
C HIS A 254 6.12 3.28 7.56
N VAL A 255 6.92 3.37 8.62
CA VAL A 255 6.44 3.30 10.01
C VAL A 255 5.50 4.47 10.31
N ASN A 256 5.86 5.69 9.91
CA ASN A 256 5.01 6.87 10.12
C ASN A 256 3.69 6.77 9.37
N LYS A 257 3.73 6.30 8.11
CA LYS A 257 2.53 6.03 7.31
C LYS A 257 1.64 4.98 7.97
N ALA A 258 2.21 3.89 8.47
CA ALA A 258 1.46 2.84 9.19
C ALA A 258 0.79 3.39 10.46
N LYS A 259 1.53 4.14 11.29
CA LYS A 259 0.97 4.80 12.48
C LYS A 259 -0.17 5.76 12.14
N LYS A 260 -0.03 6.53 11.05
CA LYS A 260 -1.09 7.44 10.55
C LYS A 260 -2.34 6.66 10.14
N SER A 261 -2.18 5.55 9.43
CA SER A 261 -3.28 4.66 9.04
C SER A 261 -4.02 4.08 10.26
N ILE A 262 -3.30 3.62 11.29
CA ILE A 262 -3.90 3.15 12.55
C ILE A 262 -4.74 4.25 13.22
N ARG A 263 -4.22 5.48 13.33
CA ARG A 263 -4.96 6.60 13.92
C ARG A 263 -6.25 6.92 13.17
N ARG A 264 -6.18 6.94 11.84
CA ARG A 264 -7.34 7.21 10.98
C ARG A 264 -8.40 6.11 11.10
N TYR A 265 -7.97 4.86 11.07
CA TYR A 265 -8.87 3.71 11.12
C TYR A 265 -9.69 3.69 12.42
N HIS A 266 -9.03 3.93 13.55
CA HIS A 266 -9.69 3.96 14.86
C HIS A 266 -10.26 5.32 15.23
N GLN A 267 -10.19 6.30 14.34
CA GLN A 267 -10.78 7.64 14.53
C GLN A 267 -10.36 8.32 15.85
N GLY A 268 -9.12 8.09 16.28
CA GLY A 268 -8.60 8.64 17.55
C GLY A 268 -9.18 7.98 18.80
N ILE A 269 -9.82 6.81 18.71
CA ILE A 269 -10.32 6.05 19.86
C ILE A 269 -9.37 4.90 20.20
N SER A 270 -9.04 4.73 21.48
CA SER A 270 -8.16 3.66 21.93
C SER A 270 -8.71 2.29 21.53
N GLU A 271 -7.82 1.36 21.17
CA GLU A 271 -8.19 -0.05 20.96
C GLU A 271 -8.42 -0.78 22.28
N VAL A 272 -7.84 -0.26 23.38
CA VAL A 272 -7.96 -0.84 24.71
C VAL A 272 -9.06 -0.11 25.47
N ASN A 273 -10.30 -0.57 25.32
CA ASN A 273 -11.46 -0.03 26.04
C ASN A 273 -12.19 -1.13 26.82
N ARG A 274 -12.57 -0.87 28.08
CA ARG A 274 -13.37 -1.82 28.88
C ARG A 274 -14.87 -1.49 28.90
N PHE A 275 -15.21 -0.21 29.00
CA PHE A 275 -16.61 0.22 29.22
C PHE A 275 -17.00 1.49 28.45
N ARG A 276 -16.04 2.30 28.02
CA ARG A 276 -16.27 3.55 27.28
C ARG A 276 -15.12 3.78 26.30
N GLU A 277 -15.44 4.40 25.17
CA GLU A 277 -14.47 4.92 24.22
C GLU A 277 -13.62 6.01 24.86
N LEU A 278 -12.30 5.91 24.69
CA LEU A 278 -11.33 6.85 25.22
C LEU A 278 -10.54 7.47 24.07
N GLU A 279 -10.40 8.79 24.07
CA GLU A 279 -9.55 9.49 23.10
C GLU A 279 -8.08 9.10 23.26
N ALA A 280 -7.46 8.82 22.12
CA ALA A 280 -6.14 8.23 22.00
C ALA A 280 -5.36 8.87 20.86
N SER A 281 -4.06 9.05 21.09
CA SER A 281 -3.15 9.71 20.14
C SER A 281 -1.84 8.95 19.94
N HIS A 282 -1.54 7.99 20.82
CA HIS A 282 -0.28 7.26 20.83
C HIS A 282 -0.43 5.92 20.15
N VAL A 283 0.21 5.74 18.99
CA VAL A 283 0.33 4.42 18.37
C VAL A 283 1.57 3.74 18.91
N HIS A 284 1.35 2.65 19.63
CA HIS A 284 2.35 1.86 20.32
C HIS A 284 2.70 0.60 19.53
N HIS A 285 3.98 0.22 19.54
CA HIS A 285 4.42 -1.08 19.04
C HIS A 285 4.26 -2.13 20.13
N ILE A 286 3.41 -3.15 19.92
CA ILE A 286 3.18 -4.23 20.89
C ILE A 286 4.50 -5.00 21.12
N PHE A 287 5.20 -5.33 20.04
CA PHE A 287 6.59 -5.78 20.04
C PHE A 287 7.50 -4.62 19.58
N PRO A 288 8.45 -4.16 20.43
CA PRO A 288 9.23 -2.95 20.18
C PRO A 288 10.00 -2.96 18.86
N GLN A 289 10.02 -1.82 18.17
CA GLN A 289 10.75 -1.62 16.91
C GLN A 289 12.26 -1.90 17.04
N SER A 290 12.88 -1.56 18.18
CA SER A 290 14.31 -1.82 18.41
C SER A 290 14.66 -3.31 18.38
N ASP A 291 13.72 -4.13 18.83
CA ASP A 291 13.91 -5.56 19.01
C ASP A 291 13.33 -6.34 17.83
N PHE A 292 12.31 -5.78 17.17
CA PHE A 292 11.54 -6.35 16.06
C PHE A 292 11.35 -5.35 14.91
N PRO A 293 12.44 -4.87 14.28
CA PRO A 293 12.36 -3.91 13.18
C PRO A 293 11.59 -4.47 11.97
N GLU A 294 11.59 -5.79 11.77
CA GLU A 294 10.81 -6.46 10.73
C GLU A 294 9.29 -6.33 10.91
N LEU A 295 8.83 -5.98 12.12
CA LEU A 295 7.41 -5.79 12.45
C LEU A 295 7.03 -4.30 12.60
N SER A 296 7.95 -3.38 12.30
CA SER A 296 7.85 -1.97 12.69
C SER A 296 6.73 -1.20 12.00
N ASP A 297 6.37 -1.57 10.78
CA ASP A 297 5.28 -0.99 9.99
C ASP A 297 4.08 -1.95 9.81
N THR A 298 4.13 -3.10 10.48
CA THR A 298 3.05 -4.10 10.45
C THR A 298 1.89 -3.64 11.32
N PHE A 299 0.70 -3.55 10.73
CA PHE A 299 -0.47 -2.97 11.38
C PHE A 299 -0.91 -3.79 12.60
N GLU A 300 -0.75 -5.11 12.53
CA GLU A 300 -1.05 -6.07 13.57
C GLU A 300 -0.12 -5.93 14.79
N ASN A 301 1.05 -5.30 14.62
CA ASN A 301 1.98 -4.98 15.70
C ASN A 301 1.78 -3.57 16.29
N LEU A 302 0.89 -2.76 15.69
CA LEU A 302 0.64 -1.38 16.12
C LEU A 302 -0.72 -1.29 16.85
N ILE A 303 -0.76 -0.64 18.01
CA ILE A 303 -1.99 -0.45 18.77
C ILE A 303 -2.21 1.01 19.18
N LEU A 304 -3.41 1.54 18.97
CA LEU A 304 -3.74 2.90 19.38
C LEU A 304 -4.14 2.94 20.86
N LEU A 305 -3.42 3.76 21.64
CA LEU A 305 -3.54 3.88 23.10
C LEU A 305 -3.73 5.34 23.53
N THR A 306 -4.38 5.52 24.68
CA THR A 306 -4.38 6.81 25.37
C THR A 306 -2.97 7.15 25.89
N PRO A 307 -2.66 8.43 26.17
CA PRO A 307 -1.37 8.80 26.75
C PRO A 307 -1.05 8.05 28.05
N GLY A 308 -2.03 7.85 28.93
CA GLY A 308 -1.86 7.09 30.17
C GLY A 308 -1.63 5.59 29.94
N GLN A 309 -2.37 5.00 29.00
CA GLN A 309 -2.15 3.60 28.60
C GLN A 309 -0.74 3.37 28.05
N HIS A 310 -0.24 4.31 27.25
CA HIS A 310 1.09 4.26 26.68
C HIS A 310 2.20 4.49 27.74
N LEU A 311 2.18 5.63 28.43
CA LEU A 311 3.29 6.10 29.26
C LEU A 311 3.27 5.56 30.70
N THR A 312 2.15 4.97 31.14
CA THR A 312 2.04 4.44 32.50
C THR A 312 1.94 2.92 32.50
N TYR A 313 1.18 2.32 31.57
CA TYR A 313 0.93 0.88 31.58
C TYR A 313 1.86 0.11 30.63
N ALA A 314 1.95 0.54 29.37
CA ALA A 314 2.83 -0.11 28.40
C ALA A 314 4.31 0.11 28.75
N HIS A 315 4.64 1.35 29.14
CA HIS A 315 5.97 1.75 29.60
C HIS A 315 5.94 2.15 31.09
N PRO A 316 6.11 1.21 32.03
CA PRO A 316 6.10 1.53 33.46
C PRO A 316 7.09 2.65 33.80
N ASN A 317 6.66 3.62 34.60
CA ASN A 317 7.42 4.82 34.97
C ASN A 317 7.85 5.70 33.76
N GLY A 318 7.16 5.60 32.62
CA GLY A 318 7.50 6.33 31.41
C GLY A 318 8.76 5.83 30.71
N ASN A 319 9.31 4.68 31.09
CA ASN A 319 10.51 4.13 30.47
C ASN A 319 10.20 3.48 29.13
N THR A 320 10.36 4.25 28.05
CA THR A 320 10.11 3.80 26.67
C THR A 320 11.04 2.69 26.19
N GLN A 321 12.12 2.40 26.92
CA GLN A 321 13.05 1.29 26.61
C GLN A 321 12.53 -0.07 27.06
N THR A 322 11.44 -0.12 27.84
CA THR A 322 10.89 -1.37 28.40
C THR A 322 9.40 -1.45 28.16
N VAL A 323 8.92 -2.64 27.78
CA VAL A 323 7.48 -2.93 27.66
C VAL A 323 7.04 -3.85 28.80
N SER A 324 5.95 -3.48 29.47
CA SER A 324 5.33 -4.32 30.51
C SER A 324 4.77 -5.61 29.90
N LYS A 325 5.25 -6.78 30.33
CA LYS A 325 4.74 -8.08 29.85
C LYS A 325 3.23 -8.24 30.07
N SER A 326 2.72 -7.84 31.23
CA SER A 326 1.29 -7.94 31.52
C SER A 326 0.46 -7.02 30.62
N TYR A 327 0.96 -5.83 30.31
CA TYR A 327 0.27 -4.91 29.41
C TYR A 327 0.43 -5.29 27.93
N GLN A 328 1.54 -5.92 27.56
CA GLN A 328 1.74 -6.50 26.23
C GLN A 328 0.68 -7.57 25.95
N LEU A 329 0.37 -8.45 26.92
CA LEU A 329 -0.76 -9.38 26.82
C LEU A 329 -2.09 -8.65 26.59
N VAL A 330 -2.38 -7.60 27.38
CA VAL A 330 -3.60 -6.80 27.21
C VAL A 330 -3.67 -6.21 25.79
N ALA A 331 -2.56 -5.68 25.28
CA ALA A 331 -2.48 -5.13 23.94
C ALA A 331 -2.70 -6.19 22.86
N LEU A 332 -2.10 -7.37 22.98
CA LEU A 332 -2.32 -8.48 22.04
C LEU A 332 -3.79 -8.91 21.99
N LEU A 333 -4.43 -9.04 23.15
CA LEU A 333 -5.84 -9.44 23.23
C LEU A 333 -6.77 -8.37 22.66
N ALA A 334 -6.55 -7.10 23.00
CA ALA A 334 -7.33 -5.99 22.46
C ALA A 334 -7.12 -5.84 20.94
N LYS A 335 -5.89 -6.07 20.47
CA LYS A 335 -5.58 -6.05 19.04
C LYS A 335 -6.30 -7.18 18.31
N LEU A 336 -6.31 -8.39 18.87
CA LEU A 336 -7.06 -9.51 18.31
C LEU A 336 -8.56 -9.19 18.20
N ASP A 337 -9.14 -8.48 19.16
CA ASP A 337 -10.54 -8.03 19.07
C ASP A 337 -10.75 -7.04 17.90
N SER A 338 -9.81 -6.10 17.69
CA SER A 338 -9.85 -5.19 16.52
C SER A 338 -9.76 -5.95 15.20
N ILE A 339 -8.89 -6.96 15.14
CA ILE A 339 -8.69 -7.80 13.95
C ILE A 339 -9.94 -8.64 13.69
N GLU A 340 -10.52 -9.25 14.72
CA GLU A 340 -11.75 -10.02 14.60
C GLU A 340 -12.90 -9.16 14.03
N ARG A 341 -13.05 -7.92 14.52
CA ARG A 341 -14.04 -6.97 13.98
C ARG A 341 -13.76 -6.63 12.52
N SER A 342 -12.53 -6.28 12.16
CA SER A 342 -12.14 -5.96 10.78
C SER A 342 -12.42 -7.13 9.83
N VAL A 343 -12.00 -8.35 10.20
CA VAL A 343 -12.05 -9.53 9.33
C VAL A 343 -13.46 -10.13 9.23
N PHE A 344 -14.16 -10.28 10.37
CA PHE A 344 -15.40 -11.08 10.41
C PHE A 344 -16.69 -10.24 10.57
N SER A 345 -16.59 -8.98 10.99
CA SER A 345 -17.76 -8.10 11.11
C SER A 345 -17.82 -7.05 10.00
N GLN A 346 -16.70 -6.38 9.72
CA GLN A 346 -16.65 -5.24 8.80
C GLN A 346 -16.25 -5.64 7.38
N PHE A 347 -15.48 -6.72 7.22
CA PHE A 347 -14.96 -7.20 5.94
C PHE A 347 -14.23 -6.09 5.16
N ASP A 348 -13.46 -5.27 5.88
CA ASP A 348 -12.83 -4.06 5.33
C ASP A 348 -11.39 -4.28 4.84
N GLU A 349 -10.81 -5.46 5.10
CA GLU A 349 -9.44 -5.84 4.73
C GLU A 349 -8.36 -4.94 5.34
N PHE A 350 -8.66 -4.21 6.43
CA PHE A 350 -7.67 -3.35 7.07
C PHE A 350 -6.63 -4.16 7.87
N TYR A 351 -7.08 -5.21 8.55
CA TYR A 351 -6.23 -6.16 9.27
C TYR A 351 -6.24 -7.56 8.64
N SER A 352 -5.21 -8.33 8.96
CA SER A 352 -5.08 -9.74 8.61
C SER A 352 -4.81 -10.61 9.83
N LEU A 353 -5.65 -11.64 10.02
CA LEU A 353 -5.44 -12.64 11.08
C LEU A 353 -4.14 -13.43 10.86
N SER A 354 -3.75 -13.70 9.61
CA SER A 354 -2.50 -14.41 9.30
C SER A 354 -1.27 -13.56 9.61
N GLU A 355 -1.32 -12.25 9.36
CA GLU A 355 -0.23 -11.34 9.73
C GLU A 355 -0.13 -11.21 11.25
N PHE A 356 -1.24 -11.26 11.98
CA PHE A 356 -1.20 -11.26 13.45
C PHE A 356 -0.60 -12.54 14.02
N ILE A 357 -0.93 -13.70 13.44
CA ILE A 357 -0.27 -14.97 13.76
C ILE A 357 1.25 -14.84 13.57
N ASN A 358 1.68 -14.25 12.45
CA ASN A 358 3.09 -14.01 12.17
C ASN A 358 3.74 -13.07 13.21
N VAL A 359 3.10 -11.94 13.53
CA VAL A 359 3.54 -10.99 14.56
C VAL A 359 3.74 -11.67 15.92
N VAL A 360 2.76 -12.47 16.37
CA VAL A 360 2.84 -13.16 17.67
C VAL A 360 3.94 -14.22 17.67
N ASN A 361 4.04 -15.02 16.60
CA ASN A 361 5.06 -16.06 16.49
C ASN A 361 6.47 -15.46 16.46
N ILE A 362 6.70 -14.39 15.69
CA ILE A 362 7.98 -13.68 15.66
C ILE A 362 8.27 -13.04 17.02
N GLY A 363 7.30 -12.32 17.58
CA GLY A 363 7.42 -11.57 18.82
C GLY A 363 7.71 -12.43 20.05
N LEU A 364 7.12 -13.63 20.11
CA LEU A 364 7.34 -14.62 21.17
C LEU A 364 8.45 -15.65 20.85
N ASP A 365 9.11 -15.53 19.68
CA ASP A 365 10.08 -16.50 19.15
C ASP A 365 9.56 -17.95 19.24
N SER A 366 8.31 -18.14 18.79
CA SER A 366 7.57 -19.40 18.93
C SER A 366 6.83 -19.79 17.65
N GLY A 367 6.50 -21.08 17.50
CA GLY A 367 5.55 -21.58 16.50
C GLY A 367 4.18 -21.88 17.13
N LEU A 368 3.78 -21.07 18.11
CA LEU A 368 2.61 -21.32 18.96
C LEU A 368 1.30 -21.33 18.16
N LEU A 369 1.20 -20.42 17.19
CA LEU A 369 0.02 -20.19 16.38
C LEU A 369 0.24 -20.71 14.96
N THR A 370 -0.81 -21.26 14.34
CA THR A 370 -0.79 -21.72 12.95
C THR A 370 -1.98 -21.18 12.18
N ASP A 371 -1.83 -21.04 10.87
CA ASP A 371 -2.94 -20.68 10.00
C ASP A 371 -4.12 -21.64 10.16
N GLY A 372 -5.34 -21.10 10.14
CA GLY A 372 -6.57 -21.85 10.33
C GLY A 372 -7.08 -21.95 11.78
N MET A 373 -6.29 -21.52 12.78
CA MET A 373 -6.79 -21.41 14.15
C MET A 373 -7.92 -20.38 14.28
N GLY A 374 -8.93 -20.69 15.10
CA GLY A 374 -10.01 -19.76 15.42
C GLY A 374 -9.56 -18.67 16.40
N VAL A 375 -10.24 -17.52 16.39
CA VAL A 375 -9.91 -16.36 17.24
C VAL A 375 -9.84 -16.74 18.72
N GLU A 376 -10.81 -17.51 19.22
CA GLU A 376 -10.80 -17.94 20.63
C GLU A 376 -9.65 -18.90 20.94
N GLU A 377 -9.28 -19.80 20.01
CA GLU A 377 -8.13 -20.67 20.21
C GLU A 377 -6.83 -19.85 20.30
N ILE A 378 -6.66 -18.87 19.41
CA ILE A 378 -5.54 -17.93 19.41
C ILE A 378 -5.49 -17.19 20.75
N ARG A 379 -6.64 -16.68 21.23
CA ARG A 379 -6.76 -15.98 22.51
C ARG A 379 -6.25 -16.82 23.67
N HIS A 380 -6.69 -18.07 23.77
CA HIS A 380 -6.28 -18.99 24.83
C HIS A 380 -4.78 -19.31 24.77
N LYS A 381 -4.24 -19.56 23.57
CA LYS A 381 -2.81 -19.84 23.38
C LYS A 381 -1.94 -18.65 23.77
N ILE A 382 -2.31 -17.44 23.34
CA ILE A 382 -1.61 -16.22 23.73
C ILE A 382 -1.64 -16.05 25.25
N ALA A 383 -2.82 -16.16 25.88
CA ALA A 383 -2.92 -16.02 27.33
C ALA A 383 -2.05 -17.04 28.08
N ALA A 384 -2.04 -18.30 27.63
CA ALA A 384 -1.23 -19.36 28.21
C ALA A 384 0.29 -19.12 28.07
N ALA A 385 0.75 -18.40 27.04
CA ALA A 385 2.17 -18.09 26.86
C ALA A 385 2.70 -16.99 27.80
N TYR A 386 1.79 -16.25 28.47
CA TYR A 386 2.12 -15.17 29.40
C TYR A 386 1.90 -15.55 30.88
N ILE A 387 1.43 -16.78 31.15
CA ILE A 387 1.34 -17.40 32.47
C ILE A 387 2.59 -18.26 32.68
#